data_AF-X0XUG4-F1
#
_entry.id   AF-X0XUG4-F1
#
_cell.length_a   1.000
_cell.length_b   1.000
_cell.length_c   1.000
_cell.angle_alpha   90.00
_cell.angle_beta   90.00
_cell.angle_gamma   90.00
#
_symmetry.space_group_name_H-M   'P 1'
#
loop_
_entity.id
_entity.type
_entity.pdbx_description
1 polymer ?
#
loop_
_entity_poly.entity_id
_entity_poly.type
_entity_poly.pdbx_seq_one_letter_code
_entity_poly.pdbx_strand_id
1 'polypeptide(L)'
;KVEKEGGKRIWQVIWQPVYKKQLPPGRKDYHFDAEEMKQPWLLGSDGKKIIWWPARNTHESLDTLRAEDPWLFAGQQLLNPVDVEDELKPFPIKYMHITPADKFSCIPVVNCTTTVDTAETQSDTSSFTVITTCAWTASGCCYVIDVKRGRFQPSEIVTLILLVWHIYHPVRIAIEKTSFVRGLEVSLRRACDVRKIHLPIELIPRDNQTAKEDRILMTL
;
A
#
# COMPACT_ATOMS: atom_id res chain seq x y z
N LYS A 1 -25.49 -8.91 -1.55
CA LYS A 1 -26.87 -8.85 -2.11
C LYS A 1 -26.84 -9.49 -3.51
N VAL A 2 -27.87 -10.23 -3.92
CA VAL A 2 -27.95 -10.80 -5.28
C VAL A 2 -29.02 -10.04 -6.04
N GLU A 3 -28.62 -9.32 -7.08
CA GLU A 3 -29.55 -8.66 -8.00
C GLU A 3 -29.42 -9.32 -9.38
N LYS A 4 -30.56 -9.50 -10.04
CA LYS A 4 -30.63 -10.02 -11.41
C LYS A 4 -30.87 -8.84 -12.33
N GLU A 5 -29.86 -8.48 -13.09
CA GLU A 5 -29.97 -7.47 -14.14
C GLU A 5 -29.66 -8.16 -15.47
N GLY A 6 -30.59 -8.10 -16.43
CA GLY A 6 -30.42 -8.73 -17.76
C GLY A 6 -30.15 -10.23 -17.75
N GLY A 7 -30.60 -10.97 -16.72
CA GLY A 7 -30.41 -12.43 -16.61
C GLY A 7 -29.04 -12.88 -16.07
N LYS A 8 -28.10 -11.96 -15.83
CA LYS A 8 -26.83 -12.26 -15.14
C LYS A 8 -26.98 -12.05 -13.64
N ARG A 9 -26.43 -12.97 -12.84
CA ARG A 9 -26.35 -12.80 -11.38
C ARG A 9 -25.20 -11.86 -11.07
N ILE A 10 -25.53 -10.71 -10.48
CA ILE A 10 -24.53 -9.78 -9.97
C ILE A 10 -24.43 -10.02 -8.46
N TRP A 11 -23.21 -10.25 -7.99
CA TRP A 11 -22.91 -10.42 -6.58
C TRP A 11 -22.32 -9.12 -6.06
N GLN A 12 -22.95 -8.57 -5.02
CA GLN A 12 -22.34 -7.49 -4.26
C GLN A 12 -21.73 -8.09 -2.98
N VAL A 13 -20.40 -8.03 -2.90
CA VAL A 13 -19.63 -8.32 -1.69
C VAL A 13 -19.43 -7.01 -0.95
N ILE A 14 -19.76 -6.99 0.34
CA ILE A 14 -19.64 -5.82 1.20
C ILE A 14 -18.75 -6.22 2.38
N TRP A 15 -17.66 -5.49 2.59
CA TRP A 15 -16.85 -5.61 3.80
C TRP A 15 -17.33 -4.63 4.85
N GLN A 16 -17.42 -5.08 6.10
CA GLN A 16 -17.98 -4.31 7.19
C GLN A 16 -17.09 -4.45 8.43
N PRO A 17 -17.02 -3.40 9.28
CA PRO A 17 -16.43 -3.55 10.59
C PRO A 17 -17.21 -4.57 11.41
N VAL A 18 -16.56 -5.18 12.40
CA VAL A 18 -17.15 -6.18 13.30
C VAL A 18 -18.28 -5.60 14.16
N TYR A 19 -18.24 -4.29 14.42
CA TYR A 19 -19.23 -3.55 15.20
C TYR A 19 -20.19 -2.76 14.32
N LYS A 20 -21.44 -2.64 14.76
CA LYS A 20 -22.46 -1.81 14.11
C LYS A 20 -22.19 -0.33 14.36
N LYS A 21 -22.39 0.48 13.33
CA LYS A 21 -22.43 1.94 13.39
C LYS A 21 -23.86 2.41 13.63
N GLN A 22 -24.06 3.62 14.15
CA GLN A 22 -25.38 4.23 14.17
C GLN A 22 -25.81 4.55 12.74
N LEU A 23 -27.09 4.36 12.42
CA LEU A 23 -27.62 4.77 11.13
C LEU A 23 -27.74 6.29 11.07
N PRO A 24 -27.36 6.93 9.94
CA PRO A 24 -27.63 8.34 9.72
C PRO A 24 -29.12 8.67 9.90
N PRO A 25 -29.45 9.89 10.37
CA PRO A 25 -30.84 10.30 10.53
C PRO A 25 -31.66 10.10 9.24
N GLY A 26 -32.82 9.45 9.35
CA GLY A 26 -33.70 9.17 8.21
C GLY A 26 -33.37 7.89 7.43
N ARG A 27 -32.26 7.20 7.75
CA ARG A 27 -31.91 5.91 7.16
C ARG A 27 -32.54 4.75 7.94
N LYS A 28 -33.11 3.78 7.22
CA LYS A 28 -33.73 2.58 7.82
C LYS A 28 -32.85 1.33 7.74
N ASP A 29 -31.94 1.30 6.76
CA ASP A 29 -31.08 0.16 6.47
C ASP A 29 -29.62 0.60 6.35
N TYR A 30 -28.71 -0.35 6.55
CA TYR A 30 -27.28 -0.14 6.39
C TYR A 30 -26.88 -0.28 4.91
N HIS A 31 -26.15 0.72 4.41
CA HIS A 31 -25.69 0.75 3.02
C HIS A 31 -24.16 0.79 2.90
N PHE A 32 -23.44 0.98 4.03
CA PHE A 32 -21.99 0.87 4.11
C PHE A 32 -21.25 1.81 3.16
N ASP A 33 -21.71 3.07 3.11
CA ASP A 33 -21.03 4.14 2.40
C ASP A 33 -20.07 4.92 3.33
N ALA A 34 -19.31 5.83 2.74
CA ALA A 34 -18.32 6.63 3.45
C ALA A 34 -18.92 7.46 4.60
N GLU A 35 -20.19 7.88 4.48
CA GLU A 35 -20.89 8.65 5.51
C GLU A 35 -21.31 7.79 6.70
N GLU A 36 -21.71 6.55 6.46
CA GLU A 36 -22.01 5.57 7.51
C GLU A 36 -20.76 5.18 8.30
N MET A 37 -19.60 5.08 7.65
CA MET A 37 -18.32 4.78 8.31
C MET A 37 -17.89 5.86 9.31
N LYS A 38 -18.32 7.10 9.11
CA LYS A 38 -18.06 8.24 10.01
C LYS A 38 -18.98 8.28 11.23
N GLN A 39 -20.08 7.52 11.25
CA GLN A 39 -21.02 7.54 12.36
C GLN A 39 -20.38 6.97 13.64
N PRO A 40 -20.90 7.30 14.83
CA PRO A 40 -20.49 6.65 16.07
C PRO A 40 -20.90 5.18 16.10
N TRP A 41 -20.29 4.40 17.00
CA TRP A 41 -20.68 3.00 17.20
C TRP A 41 -22.08 2.91 17.82
N LEU A 42 -22.86 1.91 17.40
CA LEU A 42 -24.12 1.58 18.02
C LEU A 42 -23.84 0.82 19.32
N LEU A 43 -24.35 1.34 20.43
CA LEU A 43 -24.19 0.75 21.75
C LEU A 43 -25.46 -0.02 22.14
N GLY A 44 -25.28 -1.18 22.76
CA GLY A 44 -26.35 -1.95 23.38
C GLY A 44 -26.81 -1.34 24.71
N SER A 45 -27.83 -1.94 25.32
CA SER A 45 -28.32 -1.54 26.64
C SER A 45 -27.30 -1.71 27.76
N ASP A 46 -26.27 -2.53 27.54
CA ASP A 46 -25.13 -2.77 28.43
C ASP A 46 -23.97 -1.77 28.20
N GLY A 47 -24.14 -0.80 27.29
CA GLY A 47 -23.11 0.16 26.91
C GLY A 47 -22.01 -0.41 26.01
N LYS A 48 -22.07 -1.69 25.61
CA LYS A 48 -21.08 -2.31 24.72
C LYS A 48 -21.45 -2.11 23.26
N LYS A 49 -20.45 -2.12 22.37
CA LYS A 49 -20.65 -1.99 20.92
C LYS A 49 -21.37 -3.22 20.37
N ILE A 50 -22.42 -3.06 19.58
CA ILE A 50 -23.15 -4.21 19.05
C ILE A 50 -22.34 -4.90 17.95
N ILE A 51 -22.14 -6.22 18.07
CA ILE A 51 -21.42 -7.04 17.07
C ILE A 51 -22.37 -7.46 15.94
N TRP A 52 -21.91 -7.44 14.69
CA TRP A 52 -22.69 -7.91 13.53
C TRP A 52 -22.96 -9.42 13.56
N TRP A 53 -21.94 -10.21 13.91
CA TRP A 53 -21.97 -11.68 13.91
C TRP A 53 -21.54 -12.26 15.27
N PRO A 54 -22.41 -12.18 16.29
CA PRO A 54 -22.08 -12.64 17.64
C PRO A 54 -21.83 -14.15 17.73
N ALA A 55 -22.33 -14.94 16.78
CA ALA A 55 -22.04 -16.38 16.68
C ALA A 55 -20.59 -16.68 16.25
N ARG A 56 -19.92 -15.71 15.61
CA ARG A 56 -18.54 -15.85 15.11
C ARG A 56 -17.52 -15.13 15.99
N ASN A 57 -17.91 -13.99 16.57
CA ASN A 57 -17.05 -13.15 17.39
C ASN A 57 -17.75 -12.87 18.73
N THR A 58 -17.06 -13.08 19.83
CA THR A 58 -17.51 -12.65 21.16
C THR A 58 -16.79 -11.37 21.55
N HIS A 59 -17.35 -10.64 22.52
CA HIS A 59 -16.68 -9.47 23.08
C HIS A 59 -15.30 -9.82 23.64
N GLU A 60 -15.22 -10.93 24.38
CA GLU A 60 -13.97 -11.42 24.96
C GLU A 60 -12.93 -11.72 23.88
N SER A 61 -13.28 -12.44 22.80
CA SER A 61 -12.33 -12.72 21.73
C SER A 61 -11.85 -11.46 21.01
N LEU A 62 -12.73 -10.48 20.83
CA LEU A 62 -12.38 -9.20 20.18
C LEU A 62 -11.54 -8.32 21.10
N ASP A 63 -11.79 -8.35 22.40
CA ASP A 63 -11.00 -7.62 23.38
C ASP A 63 -9.59 -8.22 23.52
N THR A 64 -9.46 -9.55 23.52
CA THR A 64 -8.16 -10.24 23.46
C THR A 64 -7.41 -9.88 22.18
N LEU A 65 -8.05 -10.01 21.01
CA LEU A 65 -7.41 -9.67 19.73
C LEU A 65 -6.97 -8.20 19.68
N ARG A 66 -7.79 -7.28 20.22
CA ARG A 66 -7.45 -5.86 20.31
C ARG A 66 -6.27 -5.62 21.24
N ALA A 67 -6.12 -6.38 22.32
CA ALA A 67 -5.00 -6.25 23.25
C ALA A 67 -3.70 -6.84 22.70
N GLU A 68 -3.78 -7.97 21.99
CA GLU A 68 -2.63 -8.67 21.40
C GLU A 68 -2.07 -7.94 20.17
N ASP A 69 -2.95 -7.53 19.25
CA ASP A 69 -2.56 -6.82 18.04
C ASP A 69 -3.57 -5.70 17.72
N PRO A 70 -3.42 -4.54 18.39
CA PRO A 70 -4.28 -3.37 18.18
C PRO A 70 -4.33 -2.91 16.71
N TRP A 71 -3.22 -3.06 15.99
CA TRP A 71 -3.10 -2.65 14.59
C TRP A 71 -3.90 -3.55 13.65
N LEU A 72 -3.70 -4.86 13.76
CA LEU A 72 -4.44 -5.86 13.00
C LEU A 72 -5.94 -5.77 13.34
N PHE A 73 -6.28 -5.56 14.61
CA PHE A 73 -7.65 -5.36 15.03
C PHE A 73 -8.29 -4.15 14.34
N ALA A 74 -7.63 -2.99 14.35
CA ALA A 74 -8.16 -1.80 13.71
C ALA A 74 -8.25 -1.94 12.18
N GLY A 75 -7.23 -2.52 11.54
CA GLY A 75 -7.21 -2.72 10.09
C GLY A 75 -8.21 -3.76 9.60
N GLN A 76 -8.32 -4.91 10.27
CA GLN A 76 -9.14 -6.04 9.81
C GLN A 76 -10.53 -6.09 10.43
N GLN A 77 -10.65 -5.76 11.72
CA GLN A 77 -11.94 -5.81 12.42
C GLN A 77 -12.68 -4.48 12.37
N LEU A 78 -11.98 -3.34 12.39
CA LEU A 78 -12.64 -2.02 12.31
C LEU A 78 -12.63 -1.40 10.91
N LEU A 79 -11.82 -1.95 9.99
CA LEU A 79 -11.57 -1.36 8.67
C LEU A 79 -11.08 0.11 8.76
N ASN A 80 -10.40 0.45 9.85
CA ASN A 80 -9.88 1.79 10.10
C ASN A 80 -8.45 1.72 10.67
N PRO A 81 -7.43 1.56 9.82
CA PRO A 81 -6.03 1.49 10.27
C PRO A 81 -5.54 2.81 10.90
N VAL A 82 -6.30 3.91 10.81
CA VAL A 82 -5.91 5.21 11.38
C VAL A 82 -6.24 5.30 12.87
N ASP A 83 -7.14 4.46 13.39
CA ASP A 83 -7.58 4.46 14.80
C ASP A 83 -6.55 3.89 15.79
N VAL A 84 -5.34 3.59 15.31
CA VAL A 84 -4.27 2.98 16.10
C VAL A 84 -3.28 4.07 16.48
N GLU A 85 -2.89 4.08 17.76
CA GLU A 85 -1.79 4.94 18.22
C GLU A 85 -0.55 4.69 17.37
N ASP A 86 0.14 5.78 17.03
CA ASP A 86 1.20 5.72 16.02
C ASP A 86 2.33 4.74 16.38
N GLU A 87 2.60 4.56 17.67
CA GLU A 87 3.64 3.66 18.20
C GLU A 87 3.34 2.18 17.99
N LEU A 88 2.07 1.82 17.85
CA LEU A 88 1.63 0.45 17.64
C LEU A 88 1.55 0.08 16.15
N LYS A 89 1.82 1.05 15.25
CA LYS A 89 1.88 0.79 13.81
C LYS A 89 3.23 0.16 13.47
N PRO A 90 3.31 -0.77 12.50
CA PRO A 90 4.58 -1.28 12.01
C PRO A 90 5.51 -0.18 11.46
N PHE A 91 4.94 0.90 10.91
CA PHE A 91 5.71 2.05 10.46
C PHE A 91 5.13 3.32 11.09
N PRO A 92 5.55 3.67 12.33
CA PRO A 92 5.09 4.88 12.99
C PRO A 92 5.46 6.12 12.16
N ILE A 93 4.47 6.95 11.86
CA ILE A 93 4.66 8.17 11.08
C ILE A 93 5.58 9.16 11.82
N LYS A 94 5.64 9.11 13.16
CA LYS A 94 6.54 9.92 13.98
C LYS A 94 8.02 9.76 13.64
N TYR A 95 8.41 8.62 13.05
CA TYR A 95 9.77 8.38 12.59
C TYR A 95 10.02 8.82 11.14
N MET A 96 8.98 9.29 10.44
CA MET A 96 9.11 9.87 9.12
C MET A 96 9.60 11.32 9.24
N HIS A 97 10.84 11.55 8.81
CA HIS A 97 11.42 12.89 8.79
C HIS A 97 11.40 13.45 7.37
N ILE A 98 10.79 14.62 7.21
CA ILE A 98 10.81 15.36 5.94
C ILE A 98 11.98 16.34 5.99
N THR A 99 12.94 16.16 5.10
CA THR A 99 14.04 17.10 4.92
C THR A 99 13.68 18.06 3.78
N PRO A 100 13.58 19.37 4.04
CA PRO A 100 13.39 20.38 3.00
C PRO A 100 14.47 20.30 1.91
N ALA A 101 14.11 20.64 0.67
CA ALA A 101 15.00 20.46 -0.49
C ALA A 101 16.30 21.29 -0.40
N ASP A 102 16.23 22.51 0.16
CA ASP A 102 17.38 23.36 0.42
C ASP A 102 18.36 22.69 1.39
N LYS A 103 17.86 22.11 2.48
CA LYS A 103 18.68 21.36 3.43
C LYS A 103 19.25 20.09 2.84
N PHE A 104 18.45 19.37 2.06
CA PHE A 104 18.90 18.14 1.39
C PHE A 104 20.06 18.41 0.42
N SER A 105 20.06 19.56 -0.27
CA SER A 105 21.14 19.93 -1.20
C SER A 105 22.52 20.04 -0.54
N CYS A 106 22.58 20.23 0.78
CA CYS A 106 23.82 20.27 1.55
C CYS A 106 24.29 18.89 2.06
N ILE A 107 23.51 17.84 1.83
CA ILE A 107 23.81 16.48 2.28
C ILE A 107 24.64 15.76 1.21
N PRO A 108 25.85 15.28 1.55
CA PRO A 108 26.68 14.55 0.59
C PRO A 108 26.07 13.17 0.29
N VAL A 109 25.52 13.03 -0.91
CA VAL A 109 25.00 11.77 -1.45
C VAL A 109 26.15 10.97 -2.07
N VAL A 110 26.27 9.70 -1.69
CA VAL A 110 27.27 8.76 -2.22
C VAL A 110 26.74 8.04 -3.45
N ASN A 111 25.48 7.59 -3.41
CA ASN A 111 24.83 6.94 -4.54
C ASN A 111 23.30 7.04 -4.47
N CYS A 112 22.65 6.70 -5.56
CA CYS A 112 21.20 6.56 -5.64
C CYS A 112 20.81 5.13 -6.04
N THR A 113 19.70 4.64 -5.51
CA THR A 113 19.10 3.36 -5.91
C THR A 113 17.64 3.57 -6.26
N THR A 114 17.15 2.90 -7.29
CA THR A 114 15.74 2.94 -7.69
C THR A 114 15.11 1.57 -7.54
N THR A 115 13.90 1.52 -7.00
CA THR A 115 13.06 0.30 -6.96
C THR A 115 11.78 0.52 -7.76
N VAL A 116 11.37 -0.47 -8.53
CA VAL A 116 10.17 -0.46 -9.35
C VAL A 116 9.26 -1.62 -8.94
N ASP A 117 8.10 -1.28 -8.42
CA ASP A 117 7.00 -2.21 -8.16
C ASP A 117 5.94 -2.02 -9.25
N THR A 118 5.71 -3.07 -10.06
CA THR A 118 4.81 -3.02 -11.21
C THR A 118 3.47 -3.66 -10.89
N ALA A 119 2.38 -2.95 -11.20
CA ALA A 119 1.05 -3.55 -11.18
C ALA A 119 0.79 -4.36 -12.47
N GLU A 120 0.21 -5.55 -12.34
CA GLU A 120 -0.10 -6.43 -13.48
C GLU A 120 -1.37 -6.02 -14.25
N THR A 121 -2.25 -5.21 -13.65
CA THR A 121 -3.56 -4.82 -14.22
C THR A 121 -3.75 -3.31 -14.27
N GLN A 122 -4.67 -2.85 -15.12
CA GLN A 122 -4.93 -1.41 -15.40
C GLN A 122 -6.37 -0.97 -15.12
N SER A 123 -7.21 -1.79 -14.50
CA SER A 123 -8.58 -1.41 -14.13
C SER A 123 -8.59 -0.28 -13.09
N ASP A 124 -9.71 0.42 -12.89
CA ASP A 124 -9.82 1.40 -11.79
C ASP A 124 -9.64 0.76 -10.40
N THR A 125 -9.82 -0.56 -10.34
CA THR A 125 -9.56 -1.42 -9.18
C THR A 125 -8.14 -1.99 -9.12
N SER A 126 -7.30 -1.70 -10.12
CA SER A 126 -5.94 -2.23 -10.19
C SER A 126 -4.99 -1.54 -9.22
N SER A 127 -3.96 -2.30 -8.83
CA SER A 127 -2.83 -1.82 -8.05
C SER A 127 -2.09 -0.69 -8.75
N PHE A 128 -1.40 0.14 -7.98
CA PHE A 128 -0.54 1.18 -8.53
C PHE A 128 0.83 0.62 -8.87
N THR A 129 1.44 1.13 -9.94
CA THR A 129 2.87 1.01 -10.17
C THR A 129 3.59 2.12 -9.41
N VAL A 130 4.69 1.78 -8.75
CA VAL A 130 5.50 2.74 -7.98
C VAL A 130 6.95 2.63 -8.41
N ILE A 131 7.55 3.77 -8.75
CA ILE A 131 8.98 3.91 -8.98
C ILE A 131 9.52 4.83 -7.88
N THR A 132 10.32 4.28 -6.98
CA THR A 132 10.89 5.01 -5.84
C THR A 132 12.39 5.13 -6.04
N THR A 133 12.93 6.35 -5.92
CA THR A 133 14.37 6.58 -5.93
C THR A 133 14.83 7.08 -4.57
N CYS A 134 15.86 6.44 -4.04
CA CYS A 134 16.47 6.76 -2.77
C CYS A 134 17.93 7.20 -2.95
N ALA A 135 18.33 8.25 -2.23
CA ALA A 135 19.71 8.67 -2.08
C ALA A 135 20.31 8.10 -0.80
N TRP A 136 21.54 7.62 -0.89
CA TRP A 136 22.30 7.07 0.23
C TRP A 136 23.50 7.94 0.56
N THR A 137 23.66 8.24 1.84
CA THR A 137 24.81 8.97 2.37
C THR A 137 25.91 8.01 2.82
N ALA A 138 27.11 8.51 3.05
CA ALA A 138 28.23 7.70 3.56
C ALA A 138 27.96 7.11 4.96
N SER A 139 27.08 7.76 5.74
CA SER A 139 26.63 7.26 7.05
C SER A 139 25.53 6.20 6.96
N GLY A 140 25.11 5.80 5.75
CA GLY A 140 24.04 4.82 5.55
C GLY A 140 22.63 5.39 5.71
N CYS A 141 22.47 6.70 5.84
CA CYS A 141 21.14 7.31 5.86
C CYS A 141 20.51 7.26 4.46
N CYS A 142 19.26 6.78 4.40
CA CYS A 142 18.46 6.68 3.19
C CYS A 142 17.44 7.83 3.12
N TYR A 143 17.43 8.54 2.01
CA TYR A 143 16.47 9.62 1.73
C TYR A 143 15.65 9.25 0.51
N VAL A 144 14.32 9.23 0.64
CA VAL A 144 13.43 9.10 -0.53
C VAL A 144 13.39 10.45 -1.24
N ILE A 145 13.92 10.51 -2.48
CA ILE A 145 14.09 11.77 -3.21
C ILE A 145 13.11 11.93 -4.38
N ASP A 146 12.55 10.83 -4.89
CA ASP A 146 11.53 10.85 -5.95
C ASP A 146 10.62 9.64 -5.81
N VAL A 147 9.32 9.88 -5.97
CA VAL A 147 8.30 8.83 -5.98
C VAL A 147 7.36 9.10 -7.14
N LYS A 148 7.35 8.19 -8.11
CA LYS A 148 6.37 8.19 -9.20
C LYS A 148 5.36 7.10 -8.93
N ARG A 149 4.13 7.49 -8.61
CA ARG A 149 3.03 6.57 -8.34
C ARG A 149 1.90 6.83 -9.32
N GLY A 150 1.45 5.78 -10.01
CA GLY A 150 0.37 5.89 -10.97
C GLY A 150 -0.02 4.55 -11.58
N ARG A 151 -1.00 4.61 -12.48
CA ARG A 151 -1.36 3.48 -13.33
C ARG A 151 -0.79 3.79 -14.70
N PHE A 152 0.33 3.13 -14.99
CA PHE A 152 1.11 3.41 -16.18
C PHE A 152 1.00 2.26 -17.18
N GLN A 153 0.91 2.61 -18.44
CA GLN A 153 1.13 1.67 -19.53
C GLN A 153 2.57 1.16 -19.49
N PRO A 154 2.86 -0.05 -20.00
CA PRO A 154 4.23 -0.57 -20.05
C PRO A 154 5.23 0.42 -20.68
N SER A 155 4.83 1.08 -21.78
CA SER A 155 5.65 2.08 -22.47
C SER A 155 5.94 3.33 -21.63
N GLU A 156 4.97 3.75 -20.80
CA GLU A 156 5.14 4.85 -19.85
C GLU A 156 6.12 4.45 -18.75
N ILE A 157 6.01 3.23 -18.20
CA ILE A 157 6.96 2.71 -17.19
C ILE A 157 8.39 2.75 -17.74
N VAL A 158 8.62 2.28 -18.98
CA VAL A 158 9.94 2.36 -19.63
C VAL A 158 10.43 3.80 -19.70
N THR A 159 9.56 4.74 -20.10
CA THR A 159 9.91 6.16 -20.21
C THR A 159 10.26 6.76 -18.84
N LEU A 160 9.51 6.42 -17.80
CA LEU A 160 9.76 6.87 -16.44
C LEU A 160 11.06 6.32 -15.86
N ILE A 161 11.36 5.03 -16.09
CA ILE A 161 12.63 4.42 -15.67
C ILE A 161 13.81 5.14 -16.35
N LEU A 162 13.69 5.42 -17.65
CA LEU A 162 14.73 6.12 -18.41
C LEU A 162 14.91 7.56 -17.94
N LEU A 163 13.81 8.24 -17.60
CA LEU A 163 13.84 9.58 -17.01
C LEU A 163 14.53 9.58 -15.65
N VAL A 164 14.18 8.64 -14.78
CA VAL A 164 14.81 8.46 -13.45
C VAL A 164 16.30 8.21 -13.59
N TRP A 165 16.70 7.35 -14.53
CA TRP A 165 18.11 7.10 -14.80
C TRP A 165 18.85 8.35 -15.28
N HIS A 166 18.22 9.13 -16.16
CA HIS A 166 18.80 10.36 -16.67
C HIS A 166 18.97 11.45 -15.58
N ILE A 167 18.03 11.54 -14.63
CA ILE A 167 18.08 12.55 -13.56
C ILE A 167 19.05 12.13 -12.45
N TYR A 168 18.97 10.87 -12.01
CA TYR A 168 19.61 10.44 -10.76
C TYR A 168 20.80 9.49 -10.93
N HIS A 169 21.02 8.94 -12.13
CA HIS A 169 22.06 7.95 -12.42
C HIS A 169 22.20 6.87 -11.33
N PRO A 170 21.10 6.17 -10.96
CA PRO A 170 21.13 5.21 -9.87
C PRO A 170 22.12 4.08 -10.17
N VAL A 171 22.87 3.65 -9.16
CA VAL A 171 23.83 2.54 -9.28
C VAL A 171 23.12 1.19 -9.47
N ARG A 172 21.83 1.13 -9.13
CA ARG A 172 20.99 -0.05 -9.21
C ARG A 172 19.53 0.34 -9.45
N ILE A 173 18.89 -0.32 -10.41
CA ILE A 173 17.44 -0.25 -10.67
C ILE A 173 16.86 -1.63 -10.43
N ALA A 174 16.30 -1.85 -9.25
CA ALA A 174 15.68 -3.10 -8.85
C ALA A 174 14.22 -3.17 -9.30
N ILE A 175 13.84 -4.21 -10.03
CA ILE A 175 12.46 -4.44 -10.51
C ILE A 175 11.97 -5.79 -9.98
N GLU A 176 10.82 -5.82 -9.30
CA GLU A 176 10.24 -7.09 -8.82
C GLU A 176 9.83 -7.97 -10.01
N LYS A 177 10.24 -9.23 -10.01
CA LYS A 177 10.03 -10.16 -11.11
C LYS A 177 8.60 -10.68 -11.10
N THR A 178 7.74 -10.02 -11.86
CA THR A 178 6.36 -10.44 -12.13
C THR A 178 6.21 -11.06 -13.52
N SER A 179 5.05 -11.64 -13.81
CA SER A 179 4.75 -12.17 -15.15
C SER A 179 4.81 -11.06 -16.22
N PHE A 180 4.34 -9.87 -15.83
CA PHE A 180 4.34 -8.64 -16.60
C PHE A 180 5.75 -8.13 -16.95
N VAL A 181 6.70 -8.24 -16.03
CA VAL A 181 8.05 -7.66 -16.17
C VAL A 181 8.87 -8.32 -17.29
N ARG A 182 8.55 -9.55 -17.70
CA ARG A 182 9.20 -10.18 -18.87
C ARG A 182 9.00 -9.38 -20.16
N GLY A 183 7.78 -8.85 -20.38
CA GLY A 183 7.49 -8.01 -21.55
C GLY A 183 8.12 -6.61 -21.44
N LEU A 184 8.14 -6.08 -20.21
CA LEU A 184 8.77 -4.80 -19.90
C LEU A 184 10.30 -4.84 -20.16
N GLU A 185 10.95 -5.94 -19.80
CA GLU A 185 12.40 -6.13 -19.99
C GLU A 185 12.81 -6.01 -21.46
N VAL A 186 12.06 -6.65 -22.37
CA VAL A 186 12.33 -6.58 -23.82
C VAL A 186 12.21 -5.13 -24.32
N SER A 187 11.21 -4.40 -23.82
CA SER A 187 10.96 -3.01 -24.19
C SER A 187 12.03 -2.07 -23.61
N LEU A 188 12.48 -2.30 -22.38
CA LEU A 188 13.60 -1.59 -21.75
C LEU A 188 14.90 -1.81 -22.53
N ARG A 189 15.24 -3.07 -22.84
CA ARG A 189 16.44 -3.40 -23.63
C ARG A 189 16.43 -2.71 -24.99
N ARG A 190 15.30 -2.79 -25.71
CA ARG A 190 15.14 -2.09 -27.00
C ARG A 190 15.33 -0.57 -26.86
N ALA A 191 14.75 0.04 -25.82
CA ALA A 191 14.89 1.48 -25.58
C ALA A 191 16.34 1.86 -25.26
N CYS A 192 17.08 1.01 -24.54
CA CYS A 192 18.50 1.17 -24.28
C CYS A 192 19.33 1.07 -25.57
N ASP A 193 19.04 0.08 -26.43
CA ASP A 193 19.76 -0.14 -27.69
C ASP A 193 19.60 1.02 -28.68
N VAL A 194 18.40 1.62 -28.73
CA VAL A 194 18.11 2.80 -29.55
C VAL A 194 18.87 4.02 -29.02
N ARG A 195 18.95 4.18 -27.70
CA ARG A 195 19.59 5.34 -27.05
C ARG A 195 21.07 5.15 -26.77
N LYS A 196 21.62 3.96 -27.04
CA LYS A 196 23.02 3.58 -26.76
C LYS A 196 23.43 3.79 -25.30
N ILE A 197 22.53 3.46 -24.38
CA ILE A 197 22.77 3.53 -22.94
C ILE A 197 22.71 2.14 -22.30
N HIS A 198 23.34 1.99 -21.14
CA HIS A 198 23.26 0.78 -20.33
C HIS A 198 22.62 1.13 -18.97
N LEU A 199 21.57 0.40 -18.61
CA LEU A 199 20.90 0.55 -17.33
C LEU A 199 21.33 -0.56 -16.37
N PRO A 200 21.67 -0.25 -15.10
CA PRO A 200 22.00 -1.25 -14.10
C PRO A 200 20.73 -1.89 -13.54
N ILE A 201 19.98 -2.62 -14.39
CA ILE A 201 18.73 -3.27 -14.01
C ILE A 201 19.02 -4.60 -13.30
N GLU A 202 18.37 -4.80 -12.17
CA GLU A 202 18.36 -6.07 -11.45
C GLU A 202 16.93 -6.54 -11.24
N LEU A 203 16.65 -7.79 -11.63
CA LEU A 203 15.34 -8.41 -11.42
C LEU A 203 15.33 -9.18 -10.11
N ILE A 204 14.54 -8.70 -9.15
CA ILE A 204 14.43 -9.34 -7.83
C ILE A 204 13.32 -10.38 -7.87
N PRO A 205 13.55 -11.64 -7.48
CA PRO A 205 12.48 -12.64 -7.40
C PRO A 205 11.38 -12.20 -6.43
N ARG A 206 10.13 -12.53 -6.74
CA ARG A 206 9.01 -12.26 -5.85
C ARG A 206 9.13 -13.15 -4.61
N ASP A 207 9.25 -12.54 -3.44
CA ASP A 207 9.27 -13.24 -2.16
C ASP A 207 7.88 -13.72 -1.74
N ASN A 208 7.86 -14.81 -0.96
CA ASN A 208 6.66 -15.35 -0.34
C ASN A 208 6.14 -14.37 0.73
N GLN A 209 4.81 -14.31 0.91
CA GLN A 209 4.16 -13.33 1.78
C GLN A 209 4.68 -13.35 3.23
N THR A 210 4.96 -14.54 3.77
CA THR A 210 5.54 -14.74 5.10
C THR A 210 6.90 -14.06 5.26
N ALA A 211 7.76 -14.12 4.25
CA ALA A 211 9.08 -13.49 4.29
C ALA A 211 9.02 -11.95 4.18
N LYS A 212 7.89 -11.39 3.72
CA LYS A 212 7.65 -9.94 3.74
C LYS A 212 7.24 -9.50 5.15
N GLU A 213 6.34 -10.26 5.79
CA GLU A 213 5.89 -10.02 7.17
C GLU A 213 7.06 -10.11 8.16
N ASP A 214 7.85 -11.18 8.10
CA ASP A 214 9.01 -11.38 8.98
C ASP A 214 10.03 -10.24 8.86
N ARG A 215 10.24 -9.72 7.64
CA ARG A 215 11.20 -8.63 7.41
C ARG A 215 10.71 -7.31 7.98
N ILE A 216 9.41 -7.02 7.87
CA ILE A 216 8.82 -5.83 8.48
C ILE A 216 9.00 -5.91 10.00
N LEU A 217 8.73 -7.07 10.60
CA LEU A 217 8.84 -7.28 12.04
C LEU A 217 10.30 -7.27 12.54
N MET A 218 11.26 -7.77 11.77
CA MET A 218 12.67 -7.84 12.16
C MET A 218 13.52 -6.60 11.80
N THR A 219 12.99 -5.69 10.98
CA THR A 219 13.70 -4.43 10.60
C THR A 219 13.39 -3.28 11.59
N LEU A 220 12.44 -3.49 12.50
CA LEU A 220 12.08 -2.59 13.60
C LEU A 220 12.75 -3.04 14.90
#